data_AF-A0A3C2CGS2-F1
#
_entry.id   AF-A0A3C2CGS2-F1
#
_cell.length_a   1.000
_cell.length_b   1.000
_cell.length_c   1.000
_cell.angle_alpha   90.00
_cell.angle_beta   90.00
_cell.angle_gamma   90.00
#
_symmetry.space_group_name_H-M   'P 1'
#
loop_
_entity.id
_entity.type
_entity.pdbx_description
1 polymer ?
#
loop_
_entity_poly.entity_id
_entity_poly.type
_entity_poly.pdbx_seq_one_letter_code
_entity_poly.pdbx_strand_id
1 'polypeptide(L)' 'GAAVVEPETNIVFFDMTSCGKSNYEFLQKLSEKDIQMSEIGNQIRAVTHLDIDDGDIDSVINAMNQVVNS' A
#
# COMPACT_ATOMS: atom_id res chain seq x y z
N GLY A 1 -5.07 24.66 28.04
CA GLY A 1 -4.67 23.25 27.85
C GLY A 1 -4.48 23.03 26.36
N ALA A 2 -3.49 22.25 25.96
CA ALA A 2 -3.31 21.91 24.55
C ALA A 2 -4.42 20.94 24.11
N ALA A 3 -5.07 21.23 22.98
CA ALA A 3 -5.97 20.29 22.32
C ALA A 3 -5.11 19.42 21.38
N VAL A 4 -5.19 18.10 21.54
CA VAL A 4 -4.56 17.15 20.62
C VAL A 4 -5.54 16.89 19.49
N VAL A 5 -5.12 17.10 18.25
CA VAL A 5 -5.84 16.71 17.05
C VAL A 5 -5.21 15.40 16.57
N GLU A 6 -6.02 14.38 16.31
CA GLU A 6 -5.50 13.14 15.73
C GLU A 6 -4.93 13.40 14.34
N PRO A 7 -3.75 12.85 14.00
CA PRO A 7 -3.18 13.05 12.69
C PRO A 7 -4.02 12.33 11.63
N GLU A 8 -4.44 13.05 10.60
CA GLU A 8 -4.89 12.42 9.36
C GLU A 8 -3.68 11.73 8.73
N THR A 9 -3.77 10.40 8.59
CA THR A 9 -2.65 9.58 8.12
C THR A 9 -2.92 9.07 6.72
N ASN A 10 -1.96 9.36 5.86
CA ASN A 10 -1.74 8.86 4.50
C ASN A 10 -1.02 7.49 4.47
N ILE A 11 -0.93 6.82 5.62
CA ILE A 11 -0.22 5.56 5.79
C ILE A 11 -1.22 4.45 6.11
N VAL A 12 -1.17 3.39 5.33
CA VAL A 12 -1.91 2.15 5.58
C VAL A 12 -0.95 0.97 5.73
N PHE A 13 -1.32 0.04 6.60
CA PHE A 13 -0.59 -1.20 6.83
C PHE A 13 -1.49 -2.40 6.53
N PHE A 14 -0.94 -3.39 5.83
CA PHE A 14 -1.66 -4.62 5.47
C PHE A 14 -0.67 -5.76 5.23
N ASP A 15 -1.16 -7.00 5.10
CA ASP A 15 -0.34 -8.15 4.73
C ASP A 15 -1.07 -9.05 3.73
N MET A 16 -0.31 -9.88 3.02
CA MET A 16 -0.83 -10.75 1.95
C MET A 16 -1.18 -12.16 2.44
N THR A 17 -1.05 -12.45 3.73
CA THR A 17 -1.23 -13.80 4.30
C THR A 17 -2.65 -14.32 4.06
N SER A 18 -3.67 -13.48 4.25
CA SER A 18 -5.07 -13.84 4.02
C SER A 18 -5.40 -14.10 2.55
N CYS A 19 -4.57 -13.61 1.63
CA CYS A 19 -4.66 -13.89 0.19
C CYS A 19 -3.83 -15.11 -0.22
N GLY A 20 -3.15 -15.79 0.72
CA GLY A 20 -2.28 -16.93 0.43
C GLY A 20 -1.03 -16.57 -0.38
N LYS A 21 -0.59 -15.31 -0.35
CA LYS A 21 0.58 -14.81 -1.10
C LYS A 21 1.68 -14.30 -0.16
N SER A 22 2.91 -14.32 -0.63
CA SER A 22 4.05 -13.70 0.07
C SER A 22 4.05 -12.18 -0.12
N ASN A 23 4.31 -11.43 0.95
CA ASN A 23 4.52 -9.98 0.87
C ASN A 23 5.64 -9.63 -0.11
N TYR A 24 6.75 -10.37 -0.06
CA TYR A 24 7.91 -10.16 -0.93
C TYR A 24 7.54 -10.32 -2.42
N GLU A 25 6.85 -11.41 -2.78
CA GLU A 25 6.46 -11.68 -4.17
C GLU A 25 5.45 -10.64 -4.68
N PHE A 26 4.53 -10.23 -3.81
CA PHE A 26 3.57 -9.17 -4.11
C PHE A 26 4.26 -7.83 -4.38
N LEU A 27 5.21 -7.43 -3.52
CA LEU A 27 5.98 -6.20 -3.68
C LEU A 27 6.86 -6.22 -4.93
N GLN A 28 7.47 -7.37 -5.25
CA GLN A 28 8.26 -7.52 -6.47
C GLN A 28 7.39 -7.28 -7.72
N LYS A 29 6.22 -7.91 -7.80
CA LYS A 29 5.27 -7.73 -8.92
C LYS A 29 4.70 -6.31 -9.00
N LEU A 30 4.50 -5.63 -7.87
CA LEU A 30 4.10 -4.22 -7.86
C LEU A 30 5.22 -3.30 -8.37
N SER A 31 6.47 -3.58 -7.99
CA SER A 31 7.62 -2.81 -8.47
C SER A 31 7.80 -2.91 -9.99
N GLU A 32 7.42 -4.03 -10.62
CA GLU A 32 7.38 -4.19 -12.08
C GLU A 32 6.33 -3.28 -12.76
N LYS A 33 5.38 -2.75 -11.98
CA LYS A 33 4.35 -1.78 -12.41
C LYS A 33 4.67 -0.36 -11.93
N ASP A 34 5.93 -0.09 -11.58
CA ASP A 34 6.42 1.20 -11.04
C ASP A 34 5.74 1.66 -9.73
N ILE A 35 5.12 0.74 -8.99
CA ILE A 35 4.50 1.01 -7.69
C ILE A 35 5.42 0.53 -6.57
N GLN A 36 5.86 1.46 -5.73
CA GLN A 36 6.78 1.16 -4.62
C GLN A 36 6.08 1.22 -3.26
N MET A 37 6.25 0.15 -2.49
CA MET A 37 5.85 0.05 -1.09
C MET A 37 6.95 -0.66 -0.31
N SER A 38 6.94 -0.57 1.02
CA SER A 38 8.00 -1.17 1.86
C SER A 38 7.41 -2.16 2.84
N GLU A 39 8.13 -3.26 3.09
CA GLU A 39 7.81 -4.18 4.17
C GLU A 39 8.40 -3.67 5.50
N ILE A 40 7.64 -3.81 6.58
CA ILE A 40 8.02 -3.51 7.96
C ILE A 40 7.52 -4.63 8.88
N GLY A 41 8.44 -5.43 9.41
CA GLY A 41 8.07 -6.66 10.10
C GLY A 41 7.37 -7.60 9.12
N ASN A 42 6.12 -7.98 9.43
CA ASN A 42 5.29 -8.85 8.59
C ASN A 42 4.21 -8.09 7.80
N GLN A 43 4.27 -6.75 7.81
CA GLN A 43 3.27 -5.90 7.17
C GLN A 43 3.91 -5.08 6.05
N ILE A 44 3.15 -4.81 5.02
CA ILE A 44 3.42 -3.82 3.99
C ILE A 44 2.94 -2.47 4.49
N ARG A 45 3.80 -1.46 4.38
CA ARG A 45 3.49 -0.05 4.62
C ARG A 45 3.36 0.65 3.27
N ALA A 46 2.15 1.08 2.95
CA ALA A 46 1.89 2.01 1.85
C ALA A 46 1.78 3.42 2.41
N VAL A 47 2.47 4.36 1.78
CA VAL A 47 2.47 5.78 2.14
C VAL A 47 2.00 6.52 0.89
N THR A 48 0.89 7.24 0.98
CA THR A 48 0.45 8.14 -0.08
C THR A 48 1.06 9.51 0.18
N HIS A 49 1.58 10.23 -0.81
CA HIS A 49 1.96 11.63 -0.59
C HIS A 49 0.70 12.51 -0.53
N LEU A 50 0.79 13.69 0.07
CA LEU A 50 -0.34 14.65 0.08
C LEU A 50 -0.73 15.10 -1.34
N ASP A 51 0.16 14.90 -2.31
CA ASP A 51 -0.04 15.25 -3.72
C ASP A 51 -0.61 14.07 -4.56
N ILE A 52 -1.01 12.96 -3.93
CA ILE A 52 -1.70 11.85 -4.60
C ILE A 52 -3.19 12.17 -4.68
N ASP A 53 -3.76 12.05 -5.88
CA ASP A 53 -5.20 12.22 -6.08
C ASP A 53 -5.97 10.88 -6.13
N ASP A 54 -7.30 10.96 -6.21
CA ASP A 54 -8.15 9.77 -6.24
C ASP A 54 -7.87 8.88 -7.46
N GLY A 55 -7.46 9.46 -8.59
CA GLY A 55 -7.14 8.72 -9.82
C GLY A 55 -5.84 7.93 -9.72
N ASP A 56 -4.85 8.47 -9.01
CA ASP A 56 -3.62 7.76 -8.67
C ASP A 56 -3.92 6.56 -7.75
N ILE A 57 -4.79 6.75 -6.74
CA ILE A 57 -5.22 5.68 -5.84
C ILE A 57 -5.93 4.57 -6.61
N ASP A 58 -6.89 4.92 -7.47
CA ASP A 58 -7.62 3.95 -8.30
C ASP A 58 -6.67 3.15 -9.21
N SER A 59 -5.66 3.82 -9.77
CA SER A 59 -4.65 3.18 -10.61
C SER A 59 -3.82 2.16 -9.82
N VAL A 60 -3.41 2.51 -8.60
CA VAL A 60 -2.68 1.61 -7.70
C VAL A 60 -3.56 0.41 -7.29
N ILE A 61 -4.82 0.65 -6.90
CA ILE A 61 -5.76 -0.42 -6.54
C ILE A 61 -5.96 -1.39 -7.70
N ASN A 62 -6.11 -0.89 -8.93
CA ASN A 62 -6.24 -1.71 -10.12
C ASN A 62 -4.99 -2.55 -10.38
N ALA A 63 -3.79 -1.98 -10.22
CA ALA A 63 -2.54 -2.71 -10.34
C ALA A 63 -2.40 -3.80 -9.25
N MET A 64 -2.73 -3.48 -7.99
CA MET A 64 -2.76 -4.45 -6.89
C MET A 64 -3.72 -5.60 -7.20
N ASN A 65 -4.92 -5.33 -7.68
CA ASN A 65 -5.91 -6.35 -8.04
C ASN A 65 -5.40 -7.29 -9.15
N GLN A 66 -4.65 -6.78 -10.14
CA GLN A 66 -4.03 -7.62 -11.17
C GLN A 66 -2.97 -8.55 -10.57
N VAL A 67 -2.18 -8.07 -9.60
CA VAL A 67 -1.14 -8.87 -8.94
C VAL A 67 -1.76 -9.92 -8.00
N VAL A 68 -2.84 -9.59 -7.30
CA VAL A 68 -3.53 -10.51 -6.40
C VAL A 68 -4.26 -11.61 -7.16
N ASN A 69 -4.88 -11.29 -8.30
CA ASN A 69 -5.69 -12.24 -9.08
C ASN A 69 -4.91 -12.97 -10.18
N SER A 70 -3.60 -12.70 -10.34
CA SER A 70 -2.67 -13.52 -11.13
C SER A 70 -2.22 -14.76 -10.37
#